data_AF-D8FVE9-F1
#
_entry.id   AF-D8FVE9-F1
#
_cell.length_a   1.000
_cell.length_b   1.000
_cell.length_c   1.000
_cell.angle_alpha   90.00
_cell.angle_beta   90.00
_cell.angle_gamma   90.00
#
_symmetry.space_group_name_H-M   'P 1'
#
loop_
_entity.id
_entity.type
_entity.pdbx_description
1 polymer ?
#
loop_
_entity_poly.entity_id
_entity_poly.type
_entity_poly.pdbx_seq_one_letter_code
_entity_poly.pdbx_strand_id
1 'polypeptide(L)'
;MSSPELNLADNWEFTELWVDPTASPPYVLILLGDSSGNSCVYDPAQNYQIVFTSSDYEEAKLWLLEDEYERVERRLQLEAA
;
A
#
# COMPACT_ATOMS: atom_id res chain seq x y z
N MET A 1 -20.22 16.24 12.87
CA MET A 1 -20.11 15.02 12.04
C MET A 1 -18.72 14.49 12.28
N SER A 2 -18.56 13.64 13.30
CA SER A 2 -17.26 13.02 13.59
C SER A 2 -16.97 12.07 12.44
N SER A 3 -15.86 12.28 11.74
CA SER A 3 -15.32 11.29 10.81
C SER A 3 -15.27 9.95 11.54
N PRO A 4 -15.65 8.82 10.92
CA PRO A 4 -15.45 7.53 11.56
C PRO A 4 -13.96 7.44 11.87
N GLU A 5 -13.63 7.33 13.16
CA GLU A 5 -12.30 6.93 13.61
C GLU A 5 -12.12 5.52 13.04
N LEU A 6 -11.48 5.45 11.88
CA LEU A 6 -11.11 4.19 11.27
C LEU A 6 -10.29 3.46 12.34
N ASN A 7 -10.89 2.43 12.95
CA ASN A 7 -10.23 1.49 13.84
C ASN A 7 -9.28 0.62 12.99
N LEU A 8 -8.29 1.28 12.37
CA LEU A 8 -7.28 0.71 11.49
C LEU A 8 -6.25 -0.09 12.28
N ALA A 9 -6.44 -0.37 13.56
CA ALA A 9 -5.45 -1.08 14.36
C ALA A 9 -5.94 -2.45 14.83
N ASP A 10 -7.22 -2.79 14.70
CA ASP A 10 -7.76 -3.94 15.44
C ASP A 10 -7.55 -5.29 14.71
N ASN A 11 -7.18 -5.31 13.43
CA ASN A 11 -7.14 -6.56 12.65
C ASN A 11 -6.01 -6.76 11.62
N TRP A 12 -5.12 -5.78 11.41
CA TRP A 12 -4.03 -5.94 10.43
C TRP A 12 -2.84 -6.70 11.02
N GLU A 13 -2.34 -7.71 10.32
CA GLU A 13 -1.13 -8.44 10.69
C GLU A 13 0.14 -7.75 10.18
N PHE A 14 0.07 -7.12 9.01
CA PHE A 14 1.24 -6.50 8.41
C PHE A 14 0.91 -5.25 7.60
N THR A 15 1.94 -4.47 7.35
CA THR A 15 1.91 -3.24 6.54
C THR A 15 3.12 -3.21 5.65
N GLU A 16 2.90 -3.02 4.36
CA GLU A 16 3.94 -2.84 3.34
C GLU A 16 3.80 -1.48 2.68
N LEU A 17 4.95 -0.85 2.42
CA LEU A 17 5.02 0.35 1.61
C LEU A 17 5.47 -0.03 0.21
N TRP A 18 4.77 0.51 -0.77
CA TRP A 18 5.03 0.31 -2.18
C TRP A 18 5.22 1.65 -2.84
N VAL A 19 6.23 1.78 -3.69
CA VAL A 19 6.56 3.05 -4.34
C VAL A 19 6.55 2.92 -5.84
N ASP A 20 6.12 3.98 -6.51
CA ASP A 20 6.45 4.19 -7.91
C ASP A 20 7.72 5.07 -7.96
N PRO A 21 8.88 4.51 -8.35
CA PRO A 21 10.14 5.25 -8.45
C PRO A 21 10.17 6.22 -9.64
N THR A 22 9.26 6.08 -10.60
CA THR A 22 9.22 6.87 -11.84
C THR A 22 8.59 8.25 -11.61
N ALA A 23 7.74 8.37 -10.59
CA ALA A 23 7.13 9.63 -10.16
C ALA A 23 8.13 10.53 -9.39
N SER A 24 7.95 11.86 -9.50
CA SER A 24 8.76 12.84 -8.77
C SER A 24 7.87 13.86 -8.04
N PRO A 25 7.80 13.83 -6.70
CA PRO A 25 8.43 12.85 -5.79
C PRO A 25 7.85 11.43 -5.99
N PRO A 26 8.56 10.37 -5.57
CA PRO A 26 8.07 9.00 -5.69
C PRO A 26 6.67 8.85 -5.10
N TYR A 27 5.77 8.22 -5.85
CA TYR A 27 4.41 7.99 -5.39
C TYR A 27 4.41 6.80 -4.44
N VAL A 28 3.52 6.79 -3.45
CA VAL A 28 3.50 5.75 -2.40
C VAL A 28 2.11 5.20 -2.23
N LEU A 29 2.00 3.87 -2.21
CA LEU A 29 0.81 3.13 -1.81
C LEU A 29 1.13 2.29 -0.57
N ILE A 30 0.09 2.00 0.22
CA ILE A 30 0.21 1.21 1.45
C ILE A 30 -0.62 -0.05 1.27
N LEU A 31 0.02 -1.22 1.35
CA LEU A 31 -0.69 -2.50 1.38
C LEU A 31 -0.81 -2.97 2.83
N LEU A 32 -2.04 -3.23 3.28
CA LEU A 32 -2.35 -3.81 4.59
C LEU A 32 -2.92 -5.20 4.40
N GLY A 33 -2.40 -6.17 5.14
CA GLY A 33 -2.97 -7.52 5.21
C GLY A 33 -3.59 -7.77 6.59
N ASP A 34 -4.80 -8.33 6.62
CA ASP A 34 -5.46 -8.75 7.86
C ASP A 34 -5.22 -10.22 8.21
N SER A 35 -5.56 -10.56 9.45
CA SER A 35 -5.48 -11.94 9.96
C SER A 35 -6.43 -12.93 9.29
N SER A 36 -7.38 -12.45 8.49
CA SER A 36 -8.29 -13.27 7.70
C SER A 36 -7.76 -13.54 6.28
N GLY A 37 -6.58 -13.01 5.94
CA GLY A 37 -5.95 -13.13 4.63
C GLY A 37 -6.36 -12.06 3.63
N ASN A 38 -7.26 -11.13 3.99
CA ASN A 38 -7.64 -10.04 3.11
C ASN A 38 -6.51 -9.02 3.02
N SER A 39 -6.31 -8.48 1.82
CA SER A 39 -5.32 -7.46 1.53
C SER A 39 -5.99 -6.23 0.93
N CYS A 40 -5.63 -5.05 1.43
CA CYS A 40 -6.19 -3.77 0.99
C CYS A 40 -5.04 -2.82 0.64
N VAL A 41 -5.15 -2.16 -0.51
CA VAL A 41 -4.21 -1.12 -0.94
C VAL A 41 -4.85 0.24 -0.70
N TYR A 42 -4.15 1.08 0.06
CA TYR A 42 -4.55 2.43 0.42
C TYR A 42 -3.69 3.44 -0.33
N ASP A 43 -4.35 4.53 -0.72
CA ASP A 43 -3.72 5.68 -1.34
C ASP A 43 -3.69 6.87 -0.35
N PRO A 44 -2.51 7.22 0.18
CA PRO A 44 -2.33 8.37 1.07
C PRO A 44 -2.69 9.72 0.41
N ALA A 45 -2.48 9.88 -0.90
CA ALA A 45 -2.80 11.12 -1.60
C ALA A 45 -4.32 11.33 -1.73
N GLN A 46 -5.09 10.23 -1.74
CA GLN A 46 -6.55 10.25 -1.73
C GLN A 46 -7.12 10.14 -0.30
N ASN A 47 -6.44 10.74 0.68
CA ASN A 47 -6.88 10.78 2.07
C ASN A 47 -7.05 9.38 2.69
N TYR A 48 -6.12 8.47 2.36
CA TYR A 48 -6.13 7.06 2.75
C TYR A 48 -7.39 6.32 2.29
N GLN A 49 -7.85 6.60 1.08
CA GLN A 49 -8.89 5.79 0.46
C GLN A 49 -8.34 4.46 -0.01
N ILE A 50 -9.19 3.43 0.04
CA ILE A 50 -8.87 2.11 -0.48
C ILE A 50 -9.05 2.14 -2.00
N VAL A 51 -7.97 1.92 -2.73
CA VAL A 51 -7.96 1.87 -4.20
C VAL A 51 -8.10 0.45 -4.73
N PHE A 52 -7.75 -0.54 -3.90
CA PHE A 52 -7.87 -1.95 -4.26
C PHE A 52 -8.10 -2.82 -3.01
N THR A 53 -8.91 -3.87 -3.16
CA THR A 53 -9.17 -4.88 -2.12
C THR A 53 -9.12 -6.26 -2.74
N SER A 54 -8.48 -7.20 -2.07
CA SER A 54 -8.50 -8.62 -2.41
C SER A 54 -8.61 -9.48 -1.15
N SER A 55 -9.06 -10.71 -1.33
CA SER A 55 -9.03 -11.76 -0.31
C SER A 55 -7.71 -12.54 -0.30
N ASP A 56 -6.74 -12.15 -1.13
CA ASP A 56 -5.43 -12.79 -1.25
C ASP A 56 -4.31 -11.75 -1.39
N TYR A 57 -3.18 -12.01 -0.72
CA TYR A 57 -2.02 -11.14 -0.76
C TYR A 57 -1.35 -11.10 -2.14
N GLU A 58 -1.22 -12.26 -2.80
CA GLU A 58 -0.51 -12.32 -4.08
C GLU A 58 -1.31 -11.58 -5.16
N GLU A 59 -2.64 -11.57 -5.11
CA GLU A 59 -3.46 -10.77 -6.02
C GLU A 59 -3.23 -9.25 -5.83
N ALA A 60 -3.23 -8.76 -4.58
CA ALA A 60 -2.94 -7.35 -4.29
C ALA A 60 -1.51 -6.95 -4.66
N LYS A 61 -0.55 -7.85 -4.45
CA LYS A 61 0.84 -7.67 -4.85
C LYS A 61 1.01 -7.66 -6.37
N LEU A 62 0.34 -8.55 -7.10
CA LEU A 62 0.38 -8.58 -8.56
C LEU A 62 -0.17 -7.28 -9.13
N TRP A 63 -1.28 -6.78 -8.60
CA TRP A 63 -1.85 -5.48 -9.00
C TRP A 63 -0.85 -4.33 -8.86
N LEU A 64 -0.06 -4.30 -7.77
CA LEU A 64 1.00 -3.30 -7.59
C LEU A 64 2.14 -3.46 -8.59
N LEU A 65 2.56 -4.70 -8.87
CA LEU A 65 3.63 -5.00 -9.82
C LEU A 65 3.22 -4.69 -11.28
N GLU A 66 1.92 -4.76 -11.61
CA GLU A 66 1.41 -4.39 -12.94
C GLU A 66 1.62 -2.91 -13.26
N ASP A 67 1.54 -2.04 -12.25
CA ASP A 67 1.82 -0.60 -12.35
C ASP A 67 3.29 -0.24 -11.98
N GLU A 68 4.20 -1.22 -12.05
CA GLU A 68 5.65 -1.05 -11.80
C GLU A 68 6.02 -0.57 -10.38
N TYR A 69 5.12 -0.74 -9.40
CA TYR A 69 5.45 -0.40 -8.02
C TYR A 69 6.48 -1.36 -7.43
N GLU A 70 7.39 -0.81 -6.62
CA GLU A 70 8.43 -1.54 -5.90
C GLU A 70 8.15 -1.58 -4.40
N ARG A 71 8.26 -2.76 -3.79
CA ARG A 71 8.12 -2.93 -2.33
C ARG A 71 9.32 -2.37 -1.60
N VAL A 72 9.06 -1.50 -0.64
CA VAL A 72 10.09 -0.83 0.17
C VAL A 72 10.44 -1.67 1.39
N GLU A 73 11.51 -2.45 1.30
CA GLU A 73 12.05 -3.16 2.47
C GLU A 73 13.02 -2.29 3.29
N ARG A 74 13.60 -1.25 2.68
CA ARG A 74 14.62 -0.35 3.26
C ARG A 74 14.55 1.03 2.61
N ARG A 75 15.39 1.97 3.05
CA ARG A 75 15.55 3.27 2.40
C ARG A 75 15.90 3.09 0.92
N LEU A 76 15.05 3.60 0.04
CA LEU A 76 15.34 3.69 -1.39
C LEU A 76 16.47 4.70 -1.61
N GLN A 77 17.52 4.25 -2.28
CA GLN A 77 18.58 5.11 -2.78
C GLN A 77 18.28 5.34 -4.25
N LEU A 78 18.20 6.61 -4.67
CA LEU A 78 18.19 6.93 -6.09
C LEU A 78 19.55 6.49 -6.65
N GLU A 79 19.58 5.53 -7.59
CA GLU A 79 20.82 5.28 -8.31
C GLU A 79 21.19 6.57 -9.08
N ALA A 80 22.37 7.10 -8.79
CA ALA A 80 22.89 8.24 -9.53
C ALA A 80 23.27 7.76 -10.94
N ALA A 81 22.65 8.35 -11.96
CA ALA A 81 22.92 8.12 -13.37
C ALA A 81 24.38 8.38 -13.76
#